data_AF-A0AAW2XK75-F1
#
_entry.id   AF-A0AAW2XK75-F1
#
_cell.length_a   1.000
_cell.length_b   1.000
_cell.length_c   1.000
_cell.angle_alpha   90.00
_cell.angle_beta   90.00
_cell.angle_gamma   90.00
#
_symmetry.space_group_name_H-M   'P 1'
#
loop_
_entity.id
_entity.type
_entity.pdbx_description
1 polymer ?
#
loop_
_entity_poly.entity_id
_entity_poly.type
_entity_poly.pdbx_seq_one_letter_code
_entity_poly.pdbx_strand_id
1 'polypeptide(L)'
;MARKKIREYDSKRLLKEHLKRLAGIDLQIRSAQVTQSTDFTELTNKEPWLSSTKLVVKPDMLFGKRGKSGLVALNLDLAQVAAFVKERLGVEVEMGGCKAPITTFIVEPFVPHDQENYLSIVSERLGCTISFSECGGIEIEENWDKVKTIFLPTEKPMNLEACAP
;
A
#
# COMPACT_ATOMS: atom_id res chain seq x y z
N MET A 1 24.80 -3.84 1.92
CA MET A 1 23.62 -4.71 2.12
C MET A 1 22.68 -4.55 0.95
N ALA A 2 22.12 -5.64 0.44
CA ALA A 2 21.12 -5.60 -0.62
C ALA A 2 19.76 -5.14 -0.06
N ARG A 3 19.08 -4.22 -0.76
CA ARG A 3 17.70 -3.82 -0.44
C ARG A 3 16.75 -4.78 -1.16
N LYS A 4 15.88 -5.47 -0.42
CA LYS A 4 14.85 -6.34 -0.98
C LYS A 4 13.48 -5.71 -0.79
N LYS A 5 12.70 -5.67 -1.86
CA LYS A 5 11.29 -5.25 -1.79
C LYS A 5 10.50 -6.33 -1.05
N ILE A 6 9.51 -5.89 -0.26
CA ILE A 6 8.52 -6.75 0.39
C ILE A 6 7.13 -6.32 -0.09
N ARG A 7 6.17 -7.24 0.02
CA ARG A 7 4.80 -7.02 -0.44
C ARG A 7 4.09 -5.94 0.38
N GLU A 8 3.05 -5.36 -0.19
CA GLU A 8 2.28 -4.31 0.47
C GLU A 8 1.62 -4.85 1.75
N TYR A 9 1.08 -6.07 1.70
CA TYR A 9 0.53 -6.77 2.87
C TYR A 9 1.54 -6.86 4.03
N ASP A 10 2.75 -7.34 3.74
CA ASP A 10 3.80 -7.49 4.75
C ASP A 10 4.26 -6.14 5.31
N SER A 11 4.42 -5.15 4.43
CA SER A 11 4.81 -3.79 4.81
C SER A 11 3.81 -3.15 5.75
N LYS A 12 2.51 -3.27 5.44
CA LYS A 12 1.40 -2.73 6.25
C LYS A 12 1.31 -3.40 7.61
N ARG A 13 1.47 -4.73 7.66
CA ARG A 13 1.52 -5.48 8.92
C ARG A 13 2.68 -5.02 9.80
N LEU A 14 3.89 -4.96 9.25
CA LEU A 14 5.09 -4.52 9.97
C LEU A 14 4.97 -3.09 10.47
N LEU A 15 4.45 -2.18 9.63
CA LEU A 15 4.23 -0.79 9.99
C LEU A 15 3.27 -0.68 11.18
N LYS A 16 2.08 -1.30 11.09
CA LYS A 16 1.08 -1.30 12.16
C LYS A 16 1.64 -1.86 13.47
N GLU A 17 2.30 -3.02 13.40
CA GLU A 17 2.84 -3.71 14.57
C GLU A 17 3.94 -2.88 15.26
N HIS A 18 4.88 -2.35 14.48
CA HIS A 18 6.04 -1.65 15.03
C HIS A 18 5.75 -0.22 15.44
N LEU A 19 4.85 0.51 14.76
CA LEU A 19 4.45 1.84 15.24
C LEU A 19 3.73 1.76 16.58
N LYS A 20 2.86 0.76 16.77
CA LYS A 20 2.22 0.52 18.06
C LYS A 20 3.25 0.17 19.14
N ARG A 21 4.18 -0.74 18.84
CA ARG A 21 5.21 -1.17 19.80
C ARG A 21 6.22 -0.08 20.17
N LEU A 22 6.67 0.71 19.20
CA LEU A 22 7.77 1.66 19.37
C LEU A 22 7.30 3.06 19.77
N ALA A 23 6.10 3.48 19.33
CA ALA A 23 5.59 4.82 19.52
C ALA A 23 4.19 4.87 20.16
N GLY A 24 3.56 3.73 20.46
CA GLY A 24 2.19 3.69 20.98
C GLY A 24 1.12 4.13 19.97
N ILE A 25 1.49 4.31 18.69
CA ILE A 25 0.59 4.78 17.64
C ILE A 25 -0.16 3.57 17.07
N ASP A 26 -1.47 3.51 17.32
CA ASP A 26 -2.33 2.46 16.77
C ASP A 26 -2.84 2.86 15.38
N LEU A 27 -2.36 2.17 14.34
CA LEU A 27 -2.84 2.34 12.98
C LEU A 27 -4.00 1.40 12.70
N GLN A 28 -5.14 1.98 12.31
CA GLN A 28 -6.36 1.25 11.91
C GLN A 28 -6.24 0.59 10.52
N ILE A 29 -5.07 0.04 10.20
CA ILE A 29 -4.82 -0.68 8.96
C ILE A 29 -5.40 -2.09 9.08
N ARG A 30 -6.18 -2.48 8.07
CA ARG A 30 -6.72 -3.82 7.88
C ARG A 30 -6.41 -4.25 6.45
N SER A 31 -5.81 -5.42 6.32
CA SER A 31 -5.44 -5.98 5.03
C SER A 31 -5.52 -7.51 5.11
N ALA A 32 -6.12 -8.11 4.09
CA ALA A 32 -6.16 -9.55 3.89
C ALA A 32 -5.42 -9.89 2.59
N GLN A 33 -4.62 -10.96 2.61
CA GLN A 33 -3.96 -11.46 1.39
C GLN A 33 -4.77 -12.60 0.80
N VAL A 34 -4.94 -12.58 -0.53
CA VAL A 34 -5.67 -13.61 -1.28
C VAL A 34 -4.73 -14.21 -2.33
N THR A 35 -4.68 -15.54 -2.38
CA THR A 35 -3.92 -16.34 -3.34
C THR A 35 -4.83 -17.42 -3.93
N GLN A 36 -4.29 -18.28 -4.78
CA GLN A 36 -5.02 -19.42 -5.33
C GLN A 36 -5.54 -20.40 -4.27
N SER A 37 -4.85 -20.51 -3.13
CA SER A 37 -5.24 -21.43 -2.05
C SER A 37 -6.20 -20.81 -1.04
N THR A 38 -6.63 -19.56 -1.24
CA THR A 38 -7.49 -18.87 -0.29
C THR A 38 -8.94 -19.36 -0.39
N ASP A 39 -9.45 -19.88 0.72
CA ASP A 39 -10.89 -20.06 0.93
C ASP A 39 -11.49 -18.76 1.50
N PHE A 40 -12.46 -18.18 0.81
CA PHE A 40 -13.08 -16.91 1.22
C PHE A 40 -13.95 -17.06 2.47
N THR A 41 -14.52 -18.23 2.74
CA THR A 41 -15.29 -18.51 3.95
C THR A 41 -14.37 -18.51 5.16
N GLU A 42 -13.26 -19.26 5.09
CA GLU A 42 -12.24 -19.28 6.14
C GLU A 42 -11.62 -17.90 6.36
N LEU A 43 -11.31 -17.20 5.26
CA LEU A 43 -10.76 -15.84 5.34
C LEU A 43 -11.71 -14.88 6.06
N THR A 44 -13.01 -14.96 5.75
CA THR A 44 -14.03 -14.11 6.38
C THR A 44 -14.22 -14.43 7.86
N ASN A 45 -14.14 -15.71 8.23
CA ASN A 45 -14.19 -16.11 9.64
C ASN A 45 -13.01 -15.55 10.45
N LYS A 46 -11.82 -15.52 9.83
CA LYS A 46 -10.62 -14.92 10.43
C LYS A 46 -10.67 -13.39 10.45
N GLU A 47 -11.24 -12.79 9.41
CA GLU A 47 -11.29 -11.35 9.18
C GLU A 47 -12.74 -10.87 8.97
N PRO A 48 -13.59 -10.83 10.03
CA PRO A 48 -15.03 -10.58 9.88
C PRO A 48 -15.39 -9.23 9.23
N TRP A 49 -14.47 -8.27 9.28
CA TRP A 49 -14.65 -6.96 8.65
C TRP A 49 -14.81 -7.03 7.14
N LEU A 50 -14.35 -8.10 6.48
CA LEU A 50 -14.52 -8.31 5.04
C LEU A 50 -15.99 -8.31 4.61
N SER A 51 -16.90 -8.74 5.50
CA SER A 51 -18.34 -8.80 5.21
C SER A 51 -19.12 -7.58 5.69
N SER A 52 -18.50 -6.69 6.47
CA SER A 52 -19.20 -5.58 7.13
C SER A 52 -18.86 -4.20 6.57
N THR A 53 -17.97 -4.13 5.58
CA THR A 53 -17.51 -2.87 4.98
C THR A 53 -17.36 -3.00 3.47
N LYS A 54 -17.37 -1.86 2.79
CA LYS A 54 -16.94 -1.80 1.39
C LYS A 54 -15.44 -2.00 1.29
N LEU A 55 -15.01 -2.59 0.19
CA LEU A 55 -13.67 -3.12 -0.01
C LEU A 55 -12.98 -2.55 -1.24
N VAL A 56 -11.66 -2.62 -1.22
CA VAL A 56 -10.75 -2.43 -2.33
C VAL A 56 -9.98 -3.73 -2.54
N VAL A 57 -9.79 -4.14 -3.80
CA VAL A 57 -8.94 -5.27 -4.16
C VAL A 57 -7.99 -4.90 -5.28
N LYS A 58 -6.73 -5.33 -5.14
CA LYS A 58 -5.66 -5.05 -6.12
C LYS A 58 -4.54 -6.11 -6.05
N PRO A 59 -3.80 -6.37 -7.14
CA PRO A 59 -2.62 -7.24 -7.08
C PRO A 59 -1.56 -6.73 -6.10
N ASP A 60 -0.90 -7.66 -5.42
CA ASP A 60 0.20 -7.41 -4.49
C ASP A 60 1.46 -8.18 -4.92
N MET A 61 2.07 -7.70 -6.00
CA MET A 61 3.18 -8.37 -6.69
C MET A 61 4.32 -7.41 -7.06
N LEU A 62 4.54 -6.38 -6.23
CA LEU A 62 5.71 -5.48 -6.30
C LEU A 62 5.86 -4.65 -7.58
N PHE A 63 4.76 -4.41 -8.30
CA PHE A 63 4.70 -3.50 -9.44
C PHE A 63 3.82 -2.27 -9.14
N GLY A 64 4.18 -1.13 -9.74
CA GLY A 64 3.49 0.14 -9.59
C GLY A 64 2.32 0.32 -10.56
N LYS A 65 1.71 1.52 -10.56
CA LYS A 65 0.71 1.96 -11.56
C LYS A 65 -0.55 1.08 -11.70
N ARG A 66 -0.86 0.25 -10.70
CA ARG A 66 -2.04 -0.64 -10.66
C ARG A 66 -3.36 0.07 -11.00
N GLY A 67 -3.58 1.28 -10.46
CA GLY A 67 -4.78 2.07 -10.75
C GLY A 67 -4.88 2.46 -12.22
N LYS A 68 -3.77 2.95 -12.81
CA LYS A 68 -3.69 3.34 -14.23
C LYS A 68 -3.83 2.12 -15.16
N SER A 69 -3.51 0.93 -14.68
CA SER A 69 -3.65 -0.34 -15.40
C SER A 69 -5.01 -1.04 -15.23
N GLY A 70 -5.98 -0.42 -14.54
CA GLY A 70 -7.30 -1.05 -14.30
C GLY A 70 -7.24 -2.28 -13.39
N LEU A 71 -6.16 -2.42 -12.61
CA LEU A 71 -5.92 -3.53 -11.69
C LEU A 71 -6.30 -3.18 -10.25
N VAL A 72 -7.09 -2.14 -10.04
CA VAL A 72 -7.64 -1.75 -8.74
C VAL A 72 -9.15 -1.66 -8.88
N ALA A 73 -9.89 -2.43 -8.08
CA ALA A 73 -11.33 -2.26 -7.96
C ALA A 73 -11.67 -1.69 -6.59
N LEU A 74 -12.59 -0.72 -6.59
CA LEU A 74 -12.96 0.10 -5.44
C LEU A 74 -14.44 -0.10 -5.09
N ASN A 75 -14.79 0.20 -3.84
CA ASN A 75 -16.18 0.22 -3.36
C ASN A 75 -16.97 -1.08 -3.61
N LEU A 76 -16.30 -2.21 -3.45
CA LEU A 76 -16.89 -3.54 -3.68
C LEU A 76 -17.45 -4.14 -2.39
N ASP A 77 -18.42 -5.05 -2.50
CA ASP A 77 -18.67 -6.06 -1.46
C ASP A 77 -17.76 -7.30 -1.64
N LEU A 78 -17.81 -8.22 -0.68
CA LEU A 78 -16.97 -9.42 -0.69
C LEU A 78 -17.22 -10.34 -1.90
N ALA A 79 -18.48 -10.45 -2.35
CA ALA A 79 -18.81 -11.30 -3.50
C ALA A 79 -18.23 -10.72 -4.79
N GLN A 80 -18.29 -9.40 -4.95
CA GLN A 80 -17.66 -8.69 -6.05
C GLN A 80 -16.13 -8.79 -6.00
N VAL A 81 -15.52 -8.74 -4.81
CA VAL A 81 -14.08 -9.00 -4.64
C VAL A 81 -13.72 -10.42 -5.11
N ALA A 82 -14.47 -11.43 -4.69
CA ALA A 82 -14.23 -12.81 -5.09
C ALA A 82 -14.34 -13.00 -6.61
N ALA A 83 -15.33 -12.36 -7.25
CA ALA A 83 -15.48 -12.35 -8.70
C ALA A 83 -14.27 -11.67 -9.39
N PHE A 84 -13.87 -10.49 -8.92
CA PHE A 84 -12.72 -9.76 -9.46
C PHE A 84 -11.42 -10.57 -9.39
N VAL A 85 -11.18 -11.26 -8.27
CA VAL A 85 -10.02 -12.16 -8.09
C VAL A 85 -10.11 -13.34 -9.04
N LYS A 86 -11.27 -14.02 -9.11
CA LYS A 86 -11.46 -15.20 -9.96
C LYS A 86 -11.19 -14.92 -11.44
N GLU A 87 -11.59 -13.75 -11.93
CA GLU A 87 -11.37 -13.33 -13.32
C GLU A 87 -9.89 -13.09 -13.66
N ARG A 88 -9.06 -12.72 -12.67
CA ARG A 88 -7.70 -12.21 -12.89
C ARG A 88 -6.60 -13.12 -12.37
N LEU A 89 -6.91 -13.99 -11.42
CA LEU A 89 -5.94 -14.94 -10.86
C LEU A 89 -5.46 -15.89 -11.98
N GLY A 90 -4.15 -16.00 -12.15
CA GLY A 90 -3.51 -16.78 -13.21
C GLY A 90 -3.46 -16.08 -14.57
N VAL A 91 -4.15 -14.95 -14.75
CA VAL A 91 -4.09 -14.17 -16.00
C VAL A 91 -2.75 -13.44 -16.07
N GLU A 92 -2.08 -13.55 -17.21
CA GLU A 92 -0.82 -12.85 -17.48
C GLU A 92 -1.04 -11.34 -17.61
N VAL A 93 -0.19 -10.58 -16.95
CA VAL A 93 -0.08 -9.13 -17.12
C VAL A 93 1.35 -8.78 -17.52
N GLU A 94 1.48 -7.80 -18.39
CA GLU A 94 2.77 -7.23 -18.77
C GLU A 94 2.94 -5.87 -18.11
N MET A 95 3.97 -5.73 -17.28
CA MET A 95 4.30 -4.50 -16.56
C MET A 95 5.78 -4.19 -16.73
N GLY A 96 6.10 -3.09 -17.41
CA GLY A 96 7.48 -2.65 -17.60
C GLY A 96 8.37 -3.68 -18.32
N GLY A 97 7.82 -4.38 -19.33
CA GLY A 97 8.52 -5.42 -20.09
C GLY A 97 8.64 -6.77 -19.38
N CYS A 98 8.06 -6.93 -18.19
CA CYS A 98 7.97 -8.20 -17.48
C CYS A 98 6.56 -8.76 -17.60
N LYS A 99 6.43 -9.97 -18.13
CA LYS A 99 5.16 -10.69 -18.29
C LYS A 99 5.07 -11.83 -17.28
N ALA A 100 4.03 -11.84 -16.46
CA ALA A 100 3.82 -12.89 -15.46
C ALA A 100 2.33 -13.02 -15.08
N PRO A 101 1.87 -14.21 -14.64
CA PRO A 101 0.50 -14.38 -14.15
C PRO A 101 0.29 -13.70 -12.80
N ILE A 102 -0.90 -13.12 -12.58
CA ILE A 102 -1.26 -12.60 -11.26
C ILE A 102 -1.51 -13.76 -10.28
N THR A 103 -0.76 -13.82 -9.19
CA THR A 103 -0.84 -14.91 -8.20
C THR A 103 -1.23 -14.46 -6.80
N THR A 104 -1.25 -13.15 -6.54
CA THR A 104 -1.54 -12.62 -5.20
C THR A 104 -2.26 -11.29 -5.29
N PHE A 105 -3.29 -11.14 -4.47
CA PHE A 105 -4.04 -9.91 -4.25
C PHE A 105 -3.97 -9.49 -2.77
N ILE A 106 -4.22 -8.21 -2.54
CA ILE A 106 -4.51 -7.63 -1.23
C ILE A 106 -5.92 -7.05 -1.25
N VAL A 107 -6.68 -7.31 -0.19
CA VAL A 107 -8.03 -6.79 0.04
C VAL A 107 -8.00 -5.90 1.28
N GLU A 108 -8.60 -4.72 1.18
CA GLU A 108 -8.57 -3.69 2.22
C GLU A 108 -9.93 -2.99 2.32
N PRO A 109 -10.27 -2.34 3.44
CA PRO A 109 -11.45 -1.47 3.49
C PRO A 109 -11.35 -0.34 2.48
N PHE A 110 -12.45 -0.06 1.79
CA PHE A 110 -12.63 1.17 1.04
C PHE A 110 -12.80 2.33 2.01
N VAL A 111 -12.03 3.40 1.80
CA VAL A 111 -12.05 4.62 2.60
C VAL A 111 -12.55 5.74 1.70
N PRO A 112 -13.80 6.21 1.82
CA PRO A 112 -14.25 7.42 1.14
C PRO A 112 -13.45 8.62 1.66
N HIS A 113 -12.92 9.45 0.75
CA HIS A 113 -12.14 10.63 1.10
C HIS A 113 -12.10 11.62 -0.07
N ASP A 114 -11.83 12.88 0.24
CA ASP A 114 -11.69 13.97 -0.74
C ASP A 114 -10.23 14.46 -0.87
N GLN A 115 -9.32 13.90 -0.06
CA GLN A 115 -7.91 14.33 0.02
C GLN A 115 -6.98 13.12 0.04
N GLU A 116 -5.91 13.19 -0.75
CA GLU A 116 -4.83 12.22 -0.79
C GLU A 116 -3.49 12.92 -0.55
N ASN A 117 -2.68 12.38 0.36
CA ASN A 117 -1.33 12.91 0.66
C ASN A 117 -0.26 11.93 0.19
N TYR A 118 0.93 12.46 -0.11
CA TYR A 118 2.12 11.67 -0.40
C TYR A 118 3.13 11.80 0.75
N LEU A 119 3.68 10.67 1.19
CA LEU A 119 4.81 10.60 2.12
C LEU A 119 5.78 9.52 1.64
N SER A 120 7.07 9.85 1.59
CA SER A 120 8.15 8.92 1.30
C SER A 120 9.31 9.15 2.24
N ILE A 121 9.93 8.06 2.69
CA ILE A 121 11.15 8.08 3.51
C ILE A 121 12.15 7.13 2.86
N VAL A 122 13.28 7.68 2.42
CA VAL A 122 14.35 6.93 1.78
C VAL A 122 15.60 7.01 2.64
N SER A 123 16.02 5.88 3.19
CA SER A 123 17.29 5.82 3.92
C SER A 123 18.47 5.95 2.96
N GLU A 124 19.45 6.75 3.37
CA GLU A 124 20.70 7.01 2.68
C GLU A 124 21.89 6.68 3.58
N ARG A 125 23.12 6.91 3.10
CA ARG A 125 24.32 6.61 3.88
C ARG A 125 24.42 7.47 5.15
N LEU A 126 24.05 8.74 5.07
CA LEU A 126 24.26 9.74 6.12
C LEU A 126 22.96 10.31 6.69
N GLY A 127 21.83 9.65 6.46
CA GLY A 127 20.54 10.13 6.92
C GLY A 127 19.36 9.52 6.18
N CYS A 128 18.24 10.22 6.18
CA CYS A 128 17.04 9.87 5.45
C CYS A 128 16.51 11.09 4.69
N THR A 129 16.18 10.89 3.42
CA THR A 129 15.41 11.86 2.64
C THR A 129 13.93 11.63 2.90
N ILE A 130 13.22 12.68 3.33
CA ILE A 130 11.79 12.66 3.62
C ILE A 130 11.10 13.60 2.63
N SER A 131 10.12 13.07 1.90
CA SER A 131 9.35 13.83 0.91
C SER A 131 7.87 13.81 1.26
N PHE A 132 7.21 14.97 1.15
CA PHE A 132 5.80 15.15 1.47
C PHE A 132 5.09 16.04 0.43
N SER A 133 3.83 15.74 0.15
CA SER A 133 2.92 16.58 -0.65
C SER A 133 1.48 16.39 -0.21
N GLU A 134 0.72 17.49 -0.18
CA GLU A 134 -0.75 17.47 0.03
C GLU A 134 -1.50 17.12 -1.27
N CYS A 135 -0.80 17.01 -2.39
CA CYS A 135 -1.33 16.58 -3.69
C CYS A 135 -0.84 15.16 -4.01
N GLY A 136 -1.24 14.19 -3.18
CA GLY A 136 -0.90 12.79 -3.32
C GLY A 136 -1.70 12.07 -4.42
N GLY A 137 -1.90 10.77 -4.22
CA GLY A 137 -2.77 9.98 -5.08
C GLY A 137 -2.11 9.43 -6.33
N ILE A 138 -2.96 8.95 -7.25
CA ILE A 138 -2.55 8.30 -8.50
C ILE A 138 -1.80 9.24 -9.47
N GLU A 139 -2.03 10.55 -9.35
CA GLU A 139 -1.43 11.60 -10.18
C GLU A 139 -0.25 12.32 -9.51
N ILE A 140 0.35 11.75 -8.47
CA ILE A 140 1.53 12.32 -7.80
C ILE A 140 2.72 12.54 -8.76
N GLU A 141 2.90 11.66 -9.76
CA GLU A 141 3.99 11.81 -10.74
C GLU A 141 3.83 13.09 -11.59
N GLU A 142 2.60 13.58 -11.77
CA GLU A 142 2.29 14.81 -12.52
C GLU A 142 2.38 16.07 -11.65
N ASN A 143 2.37 15.91 -10.33
CA ASN A 143 2.41 16.99 -9.33
C ASN A 143 3.76 17.01 -8.58
N TRP A 144 4.84 16.56 -9.23
CA TRP A 144 6.15 16.41 -8.58
C TRP A 144 6.74 17.75 -8.11
N ASP A 145 6.40 18.84 -8.81
CA ASP A 145 6.76 20.22 -8.45
C ASP A 145 6.19 20.65 -7.08
N LYS A 146 5.12 19.99 -6.60
CA LYS A 146 4.50 20.26 -5.30
C LYS A 146 5.12 19.44 -4.16
N VAL A 147 6.02 18.50 -4.47
CA VAL A 147 6.67 17.65 -3.46
C VAL A 147 7.77 18.43 -2.76
N LYS A 148 7.60 18.64 -1.45
CA LYS A 148 8.65 19.20 -0.59
C LYS A 148 9.53 18.07 -0.09
N THR A 149 10.83 18.30 -0.07
CA THR A 149 11.82 17.30 0.37
C THR A 149 12.78 17.91 1.37
N ILE A 150 13.01 17.20 2.47
CA ILE A 150 14.02 17.52 3.47
C ILE A 150 15.00 16.36 3.61
N PHE A 151 16.21 16.65 4.07
CA PHE A 151 17.19 15.63 4.45
C PHE A 151 17.38 15.66 5.96
N LEU A 152 17.11 14.54 6.64
CA LEU A 152 17.35 14.38 8.06
C LEU A 152 18.68 13.62 8.27
N PRO A 153 19.76 14.27 8.74
CA PRO A 153 21.04 13.62 8.95
C PRO A 153 20.98 12.57 10.07
N THR A 154 21.83 11.55 9.98
CA THR A 154 22.01 10.56 11.05
C THR A 154 22.34 11.25 12.37
N GLU A 155 21.87 10.69 13.49
CA GLU A 155 22.09 11.19 14.86
C GLU A 155 21.48 12.56 15.18
N LYS A 156 20.81 13.21 14.22
CA LYS A 156 20.04 14.43 14.49
C LYS A 156 18.63 14.07 14.97
N PRO A 157 18.15 14.70 16.05
CA PRO A 157 16.78 14.52 16.48
C PRO A 157 15.82 15.11 15.44
N MET A 158 14.69 14.45 15.23
CA MET A 158 13.59 15.00 14.44
C MET A 158 12.92 16.10 15.26
N ASN A 159 13.20 17.36 14.92
CA ASN A 159 12.58 18.55 15.52
C ASN A 159 12.06 19.49 14.42
N LEU A 160 11.30 20.51 14.81
CA LEU A 160 10.69 21.44 13.85
C LEU A 160 11.72 22.16 12.98
N GLU A 161 12.91 22.46 13.50
CA GLU A 161 13.99 23.11 12.77
C GLU A 161 14.62 22.18 11.73
N ALA A 162 14.89 20.92 12.09
CA ALA A 162 15.42 19.90 11.19
C ALA A 162 14.40 19.46 10.12
N CYS A 163 13.11 19.74 10.34
CA CYS A 163 12.03 19.45 9.42
C CYS A 163 11.45 20.69 8.72
N ALA A 164 12.04 21.86 8.93
CA ALA A 164 11.67 23.06 8.19
C ALA A 164 12.16 22.93 6.73
N PRO A 165 11.30 23.17 5.72
CA PRO A 165 11.69 23.13 4.32
C PRO A 165 12.60 24.29 3.91
#